data_AF-U6CY53-F1
#
_entry.id   AF-U6CY53-F1
#
_cell.length_a   1.000
_cell.length_b   1.000
_cell.length_c   1.000
_cell.angle_alpha   90.00
_cell.angle_beta   90.00
_cell.angle_gamma   90.00
#
_symmetry.space_group_name_H-M   'P 1'
#
loop_
_entity.id
_entity.type
_entity.pdbx_description
1 polymer ?
#
loop_
_entity_poly.entity_id
_entity_poly.type
_entity_poly.pdbx_seq_one_letter_code
_entity_poly.pdbx_strand_id
1 'polypeptide(L)'
;SLDALAKHGIVALRRAKRRNMERLALACGGMAVNCLEDLTVDCLGHAGLVHECALGEEKFTFIEACVNPRSVTLLVKGPNKHTLTQIKDAIRDGLRAIKNAIEDGCVVPG
;
A
#
# COMPACT_ATOMS: atom_id res chain seq x y z
N SER A 1 -8.84 -23.44 7.34
CA SER A 1 -7.50 -22.81 7.42
C SER A 1 -7.61 -21.33 7.75
N LEU A 2 -8.42 -20.53 7.04
CA LEU A 2 -8.78 -19.18 7.50
C LEU A 2 -9.63 -19.21 8.78
N ASP A 3 -10.47 -20.23 8.95
CA ASP A 3 -11.32 -20.39 10.14
C ASP A 3 -10.51 -20.53 11.43
N ALA A 4 -9.30 -21.10 11.35
CA ALA A 4 -8.42 -21.21 12.50
C ALA A 4 -7.90 -19.83 12.95
N LEU A 5 -7.53 -18.97 11.99
CA LEU A 5 -7.11 -17.60 12.26
C LEU A 5 -8.28 -16.73 12.73
N ALA A 6 -9.45 -16.88 12.11
CA ALA A 6 -10.67 -16.18 12.51
C ALA A 6 -11.10 -16.51 13.94
N LYS A 7 -10.99 -17.78 14.37
CA LYS A 7 -11.26 -18.20 15.76
C LYS A 7 -10.35 -17.50 16.78
N HIS A 8 -9.18 -17.06 16.37
CA HIS A 8 -8.23 -16.32 17.21
C HIS A 8 -8.31 -14.80 16.99
N GLY A 9 -9.33 -14.31 16.26
CA GLY A 9 -9.49 -12.88 15.97
C GLY A 9 -8.47 -12.31 14.99
N ILE A 10 -7.76 -13.16 14.24
CA ILE A 10 -6.73 -12.74 13.28
C ILE A 10 -7.36 -12.60 11.89
N VAL A 11 -7.29 -11.39 11.34
CA VAL A 11 -7.67 -11.12 9.95
C VAL A 11 -6.56 -11.63 9.02
N ALA A 12 -6.93 -12.44 8.04
CA ALA A 12 -5.99 -13.03 7.09
C ALA A 12 -6.42 -12.79 5.65
N LEU A 13 -5.50 -12.25 4.85
CA LEU A 13 -5.69 -12.02 3.42
C LEU A 13 -4.98 -13.13 2.63
N ARG A 14 -5.65 -13.65 1.59
CA ARG A 14 -5.10 -14.69 0.71
C ARG A 14 -4.96 -14.15 -0.71
N ARG A 15 -3.94 -14.64 -1.44
CA ARG A 15 -3.66 -14.29 -2.84
C ARG A 15 -3.38 -12.78 -3.05
N ALA A 16 -2.69 -12.15 -2.10
CA ALA A 16 -2.19 -10.80 -2.27
C ALA A 16 -1.21 -10.74 -3.45
N LYS A 17 -1.28 -9.67 -4.26
CA LYS A 17 -0.33 -9.45 -5.37
C LYS A 17 1.07 -9.27 -4.79
N ARG A 18 2.07 -9.94 -5.38
CA ARG A 18 3.48 -9.86 -4.96
C ARG A 18 3.98 -8.42 -4.79
N ARG A 19 3.66 -7.54 -5.74
CA ARG A 19 4.03 -6.12 -5.69
C ARG A 19 3.45 -5.37 -4.48
N ASN A 20 2.30 -5.79 -3.97
CA ASN A 20 1.72 -5.21 -2.75
C ASN A 20 2.46 -5.69 -1.50
N MET A 21 2.92 -6.94 -1.47
CA MET A 21 3.71 -7.47 -0.34
C MET A 21 5.03 -6.68 -0.18
N GLU A 22 5.72 -6.39 -1.28
CA GLU A 22 6.94 -5.57 -1.28
C GLU A 22 6.66 -4.15 -0.76
N ARG A 23 5.54 -3.56 -1.15
CA ARG A 23 5.11 -2.24 -0.67
C ARG A 23 4.71 -2.24 0.81
N LEU A 24 4.08 -3.31 1.26
CA LEU A 24 3.59 -3.45 2.64
C LEU A 24 4.76 -3.61 3.62
N ALA A 25 5.81 -4.34 3.23
CA ALA A 25 7.08 -4.37 3.96
C ALA A 25 7.67 -2.96 4.14
N LEU A 26 7.67 -2.15 3.08
CA LEU A 26 8.15 -0.75 3.14
C LEU A 26 7.22 0.20 3.91
N ALA A 27 5.93 -0.08 3.96
CA ALA A 27 4.94 0.74 4.66
C ALA A 27 4.94 0.46 6.16
N CYS A 28 4.91 -0.81 6.56
CA CYS A 28 4.75 -1.25 7.94
C CYS A 28 6.07 -1.67 8.62
N GLY A 29 7.17 -1.83 7.87
CA GLY A 29 8.48 -2.22 8.40
C GLY A 29 8.69 -3.73 8.61
N GLY A 30 7.74 -4.58 8.19
CA GLY A 30 7.87 -6.04 8.31
C GLY A 30 8.71 -6.68 7.21
N MET A 31 9.12 -7.93 7.41
CA MET A 31 9.86 -8.73 6.43
C MET A 31 8.98 -9.83 5.83
N ALA A 32 9.13 -10.07 4.52
CA ALA A 32 8.42 -11.15 3.85
C ALA A 32 9.11 -12.49 4.14
N VAL A 33 8.38 -13.42 4.76
CA VAL A 33 8.87 -14.75 5.13
C VAL A 33 8.20 -15.82 4.26
N ASN A 34 8.98 -16.78 3.78
CA ASN A 34 8.48 -17.86 2.91
C ASN A 34 8.09 -19.14 3.68
N CYS A 35 8.74 -19.38 4.82
CA CYS A 35 8.55 -20.55 5.67
C CYS A 35 8.00 -20.14 7.03
N LEU A 36 7.09 -20.92 7.61
CA LEU A 36 6.51 -20.61 8.92
C LEU A 36 7.51 -20.79 10.07
N GLU A 37 8.52 -21.66 9.89
CA GLU A 37 9.57 -21.94 10.88
C GLU A 37 10.50 -20.74 11.09
N ASP A 38 10.67 -19.90 10.06
CA ASP A 38 11.52 -18.71 10.10
C ASP A 38 10.77 -17.46 10.62
N LEU A 39 9.50 -17.61 11.02
CA LEU A 39 8.68 -16.49 11.46
C LEU A 39 9.03 -16.12 12.91
N THR A 40 9.76 -15.03 13.08
CA THR A 40 10.02 -14.41 14.39
C THR A 40 9.16 -13.16 14.59
N VAL A 41 9.05 -12.71 15.83
CA VAL A 41 8.30 -11.49 16.19
C VAL A 41 8.91 -10.26 15.51
N ASP A 42 10.22 -10.26 15.30
CA ASP A 42 10.96 -9.15 14.65
C ASP A 42 10.64 -9.02 13.14
N CYS A 43 10.14 -10.08 12.52
CA CYS A 43 9.70 -10.04 11.12
C CYS A 43 8.35 -9.31 10.94
N LEU A 44 7.60 -9.07 12.01
CA LEU A 44 6.27 -8.48 11.94
C LEU A 44 6.35 -6.95 11.75
N GLY A 45 5.50 -6.43 10.86
CA GLY A 45 5.33 -4.99 10.67
C GLY A 45 4.29 -4.40 11.64
N HIS A 46 4.28 -3.07 11.75
CA HIS A 46 3.32 -2.34 12.56
C HIS A 46 2.49 -1.35 11.73
N ALA A 47 1.18 -1.34 11.96
CA ALA A 47 0.24 -0.36 11.42
C ALA A 47 -0.77 0.02 12.50
N GLY A 48 -1.09 1.31 12.61
CA GLY A 48 -2.00 1.81 13.66
C GLY A 48 -3.46 1.46 13.40
N LEU A 49 -3.90 1.46 12.14
CA LEU A 49 -5.28 1.12 11.77
C LEU A 49 -5.31 0.20 10.57
N VAL A 50 -5.95 -0.96 10.72
CA VAL A 50 -6.21 -1.89 9.63
C VAL A 50 -7.70 -2.20 9.60
N HIS A 51 -8.36 -1.89 8.48
CA HIS A 51 -9.80 -2.12 8.35
C HIS A 51 -10.19 -2.50 6.93
N GLU A 52 -11.30 -3.23 6.80
CA GLU A 52 -11.90 -3.54 5.51
C GLU A 52 -12.99 -2.51 5.21
N CYS A 53 -13.00 -1.98 3.99
CA CYS A 53 -14.03 -1.10 3.47
C CYS A 53 -14.54 -1.65 2.14
N ALA A 54 -15.86 -1.82 2.03
CA ALA A 54 -16.52 -2.20 0.80
C ALA A 54 -16.78 -0.96 -0.06
N LEU A 55 -16.26 -0.96 -1.28
CA LEU A 55 -16.48 0.09 -2.26
C LEU A 55 -17.21 -0.53 -3.46
N GLY A 56 -18.54 -0.44 -3.46
CA GLY A 56 -19.38 -1.17 -4.40
C GLY A 56 -19.39 -2.66 -4.08
N GLU A 57 -19.12 -3.50 -5.07
CA GLU A 57 -19.04 -4.96 -4.91
C GLU A 57 -17.64 -5.44 -4.49
N GLU A 58 -16.63 -4.56 -4.56
CA GLU A 58 -15.25 -4.88 -4.23
C GLU A 58 -14.94 -4.53 -2.77
N LYS A 59 -14.17 -5.40 -2.12
CA LYS A 59 -13.67 -5.19 -0.78
C LYS A 59 -12.20 -4.78 -0.81
N PHE A 60 -11.88 -3.73 -0.08
CA PHE A 60 -10.53 -3.21 0.04
C PHE A 60 -10.10 -3.24 1.50
N THR A 61 -8.87 -3.70 1.74
CA THR A 61 -8.24 -3.59 3.06
C THR A 61 -7.34 -2.36 3.08
N PHE A 62 -7.65 -1.44 3.98
CA PHE A 62 -6.87 -0.23 4.23
C PHE A 62 -5.92 -0.47 5.39
N ILE A 63 -4.68 -0.01 5.22
CA ILE A 63 -3.61 -0.07 6.20
C ILE A 63 -3.12 1.36 6.37
N GLU A 64 -3.41 1.93 7.52
CA GLU A 64 -3.24 3.35 7.81
C GLU A 64 -2.48 3.55 9.13
N ALA A 65 -2.09 4.80 9.41
CA ALA A 65 -1.32 5.17 10.59
C ALA A 65 -0.03 4.33 10.76
N CYS A 66 0.71 4.14 9.67
CA CYS A 66 2.05 3.56 9.70
C CYS A 66 3.05 4.59 10.25
N VAL A 67 3.97 4.16 11.13
CA VAL A 67 4.88 5.07 11.86
C VAL A 67 5.87 5.80 10.94
N ASN A 68 6.46 5.08 9.98
CA ASN A 68 7.42 5.64 9.04
C ASN A 68 7.30 4.99 7.65
N PRO A 69 6.23 5.32 6.89
CA PRO A 69 5.95 4.65 5.64
C PRO A 69 6.90 5.11 4.54
N ARG A 70 7.76 4.20 4.06
CA ARG A 70 8.58 4.43 2.86
C ARG A 70 7.82 4.16 1.55
N SER A 71 6.62 3.59 1.65
CA SER A 71 5.72 3.33 0.53
C SER A 71 4.30 3.72 0.93
N VAL A 72 3.66 4.54 0.11
CA VAL A 72 2.27 4.99 0.30
C VAL A 72 1.42 4.65 -0.93
N THR A 73 0.10 4.56 -0.74
CA THR A 73 -0.85 4.29 -1.82
C THR A 73 -1.86 5.42 -1.92
N LEU A 74 -2.04 5.98 -3.11
CA LEU A 74 -3.09 6.95 -3.40
C LEU A 74 -4.27 6.23 -4.04
N LEU A 75 -5.45 6.32 -3.41
CA LEU A 75 -6.70 5.81 -3.97
C LEU A 75 -7.40 6.90 -4.76
N VAL A 76 -7.45 6.75 -6.08
CA VAL A 76 -8.15 7.69 -6.98
C VAL A 76 -9.52 7.12 -7.33
N LYS A 77 -10.57 7.92 -7.14
CA LYS A 77 -11.95 7.60 -7.53
C LYS A 77 -12.37 8.53 -8.68
N GLY A 78 -13.19 8.02 -9.60
CA GLY A 78 -13.63 8.78 -10.76
C GLY A 78 -14.84 8.14 -11.43
N PRO A 79 -15.64 8.92 -12.18
CA PRO A 79 -16.93 8.50 -12.69
C PRO A 79 -16.82 7.52 -13.87
N ASN A 80 -15.72 7.56 -14.63
CA ASN A 80 -15.48 6.69 -15.76
C ASN A 80 -13.98 6.36 -15.90
N LYS A 81 -13.68 5.30 -16.66
CA LYS A 81 -12.31 4.79 -16.85
C LYS A 81 -11.40 5.79 -17.57
N HIS A 82 -11.95 6.59 -18.47
CA HIS A 82 -11.17 7.58 -19.23
C HIS A 82 -10.64 8.68 -18.31
N THR A 83 -11.51 9.28 -17.50
CA THR A 83 -11.16 10.29 -16.48
C THR A 83 -10.18 9.72 -15.45
N LEU A 84 -10.39 8.47 -14.99
CA LEU A 84 -9.45 7.81 -14.08
C LEU A 84 -8.03 7.67 -14.68
N THR A 85 -7.95 7.37 -15.97
CA THR A 85 -6.67 7.24 -16.67
C THR A 85 -5.97 8.59 -16.77
N GLN A 86 -6.70 9.64 -17.16
CA GLN A 86 -6.17 11.00 -17.23
C GLN A 86 -5.66 11.50 -15.86
N ILE A 87 -6.44 11.30 -14.79
CA ILE A 87 -6.02 11.71 -13.44
C ILE A 87 -4.76 10.94 -13.01
N LYS A 88 -4.72 9.63 -13.28
CA LYS A 88 -3.55 8.80 -12.96
C LYS A 88 -2.30 9.29 -13.69
N ASP A 89 -2.42 9.63 -14.96
CA ASP A 89 -1.28 10.12 -15.76
C ASP A 89 -0.83 11.51 -15.27
N ALA A 90 -1.77 12.43 -15.01
CA ALA A 90 -1.47 13.73 -14.45
C ALA A 90 -0.77 13.65 -13.07
N ILE A 91 -1.23 12.78 -12.17
CA ILE A 91 -0.58 12.56 -10.87
C ILE A 91 0.83 12.02 -11.07
N ARG A 92 1.02 11.08 -12.00
CA ARG A 92 2.33 10.49 -12.28
C ARG A 92 3.32 11.53 -12.79
N ASP A 93 2.88 12.39 -13.71
CA ASP A 93 3.71 13.44 -14.28
C ASP A 93 4.07 14.49 -13.23
N GLY A 94 3.09 14.91 -12.41
CA GLY A 94 3.32 15.82 -11.29
C GLY A 94 4.32 15.27 -10.27
N LEU A 95 4.15 14.01 -9.84
CA LEU A 95 5.09 13.37 -8.91
C LEU A 95 6.51 13.26 -9.49
N ARG A 96 6.62 13.00 -10.80
CA ARG A 96 7.92 12.93 -11.48
C ARG A 96 8.58 14.31 -11.59
N ALA A 97 7.81 15.35 -11.89
CA ALA A 97 8.31 16.72 -11.91
C ALA A 97 8.84 17.16 -10.54
N ILE A 98 8.10 16.87 -9.45
CA ILE A 98 8.53 17.17 -8.08
C ILE A 98 9.81 16.40 -7.72
N LYS A 99 9.87 15.10 -8.06
CA LYS A 99 11.07 14.29 -7.84
C LYS A 99 12.29 14.92 -8.50
N ASN A 100 12.18 15.29 -9.78
CA ASN A 100 13.28 15.91 -10.53
C ASN A 100 13.68 17.26 -9.91
N ALA A 101 12.73 18.11 -9.55
CA ALA A 101 13.03 19.40 -8.92
C ALA A 101 13.78 19.25 -7.59
N ILE A 102 13.44 18.22 -6.79
CA ILE A 102 14.16 17.91 -5.54
C ILE A 102 15.56 17.37 -5.84
N GLU A 103 15.73 16.52 -6.85
CA GLU A 103 17.03 15.92 -7.22
C GLU A 103 17.98 16.95 -7.84
N ASP A 104 17.48 17.83 -8.72
CA ASP A 104 18.28 18.81 -9.46
C ASP A 104 18.56 20.08 -8.64
N GLY A 105 17.73 20.40 -7.64
CA GLY A 105 17.90 21.56 -6.76
C GLY A 105 17.71 22.92 -7.43
N CYS A 106 17.33 22.96 -8.71
CA CYS A 106 17.06 24.16 -9.48
C CYS A 106 15.91 23.94 -10.48
N VAL A 107 15.32 25.04 -10.94
CA VAL A 107 14.25 25.05 -11.95
C VAL A 107 14.46 26.20 -12.92
N VAL A 108 13.98 26.04 -14.15
CA VAL A 108 13.95 27.10 -15.17
C VAL A 108 12.54 27.69 -15.21
N PRO A 109 12.38 29.03 -15.26
CA PRO A 109 11.06 29.63 -15.46
C PRO A 109 10.48 29.17 -16.81
N GLY A 110 9.28 28.60 -16.76
CA GLY A 110 8.54 28.10 -17.92
C GLY A 110 7.69 29.15 -18.62
#